data_AF-A0A2V8Z9V4-F1
#
_entry.id   AF-A0A2V8Z9V4-F1
#
_cell.length_a   1.000
_cell.length_b   1.000
_cell.length_c   1.000
_cell.angle_alpha   90.00
_cell.angle_beta   90.00
_cell.angle_gamma   90.00
#
_symmetry.space_group_name_H-M   'P 1'
#
loop_
_entity.id
_entity.type
_entity.pdbx_description
1 polymer ?
#
loop_
_entity_poly.entity_id
_entity_poly.type
_entity_poly.pdbx_seq_one_letter_code
_entity_poly.pdbx_strand_id
1 'polypeptide(L)' 'MMFAIVRRGKKAGIPLYPHRFEEDERFHVSLTREGPFIPLFDDRDIPDYLANGYSLAMSNGTEKYGPTFIRPSSIRGWE' A
#
# COMPACT_ATOMS: atom_id res chain seq x y z
N MET A 1 -12.97 3.92 -2.57
CA MET A 1 -11.75 3.55 -3.33
C MET A 1 -10.55 3.97 -2.49
N MET A 2 -9.72 3.01 -2.12
CA MET A 2 -8.59 3.21 -1.21
C MET A 2 -7.38 3.80 -1.95
N PHE A 3 -6.81 4.89 -1.42
CA PHE A 3 -5.63 5.52 -2.00
C PHE A 3 -4.80 6.29 -0.95
N ALA A 4 -3.53 6.54 -1.25
CA ALA A 4 -2.68 7.43 -0.48
C ALA A 4 -2.15 8.56 -1.36
N ILE A 5 -1.88 9.72 -0.79
CA ILE A 5 -1.22 10.83 -1.50
C ILE A 5 0.21 10.95 -0.98
N VAL A 6 1.18 10.92 -1.90
CA VAL A 6 2.58 11.19 -1.55
C VAL A 6 2.68 12.61 -1.01
N ARG A 7 3.08 12.76 0.26
CA ARG A 7 3.13 14.07 0.93
C ARG A 7 4.43 14.85 0.71
N ARG A 8 5.53 14.16 0.38
CA ARG A 8 6.88 14.76 0.32
C ARG A 8 7.73 14.12 -0.79
N GLY A 9 8.70 14.88 -1.29
CA GLY A 9 9.63 14.45 -2.35
C GLY A 9 9.19 14.87 -3.76
N LYS A 10 9.94 14.46 -4.78
CA LYS A 10 9.70 14.82 -6.20
C LYS A 10 8.32 14.39 -6.74
N LYS A 11 7.63 13.51 -6.00
CA LYS A 11 6.35 12.89 -6.36
C LYS A 11 5.18 13.38 -5.52
N ALA A 12 5.36 14.49 -4.78
CA ALA A 12 4.31 15.02 -3.94
C ALA A 12 3.02 15.29 -4.76
N GLY A 13 1.87 14.91 -4.21
CA GLY A 13 0.56 15.05 -4.87
C GLY A 13 0.15 13.86 -5.75
N ILE A 14 1.03 12.90 -6.03
CA ILE A 14 0.69 11.71 -6.80
C ILE A 14 -0.16 10.74 -5.95
N PRO A 15 -1.31 10.26 -6.47
CA PRO A 15 -2.08 9.21 -5.82
C PRO A 15 -1.41 7.84 -6.01
N LEU A 16 -1.35 7.08 -4.92
CA LEU A 16 -0.92 5.70 -4.88
C LEU A 16 -2.14 4.82 -4.60
N TYR A 17 -2.18 3.66 -5.26
CA TYR A 17 -3.22 2.65 -5.10
C TYR A 17 -2.61 1.35 -4.57
N PRO A 18 -3.42 0.46 -3.97
CA PRO A 18 -2.95 -0.86 -3.53
C PRO A 18 -2.20 -1.55 -4.67
N HIS A 19 -0.96 -1.93 -4.41
CA HIS A 19 -0.12 -2.58 -5.41
C HIS A 19 -0.34 -4.08 -5.36
N ARG A 20 -0.71 -4.65 -6.51
CA ARG A 20 -0.77 -6.09 -6.71
C ARG A 20 0.54 -6.53 -7.33
N PHE A 21 1.30 -7.35 -6.62
CA PHE A 21 2.58 -7.87 -7.10
C PHE A 21 2.34 -8.87 -8.21
N GLU A 22 3.07 -8.74 -9.33
CA GLU A 22 2.94 -9.65 -10.48
C GLU A 22 3.47 -11.06 -10.19
N GLU A 23 4.40 -11.20 -9.24
CA GLU A 23 5.00 -12.49 -8.86
C GLU A 23 3.99 -13.46 -8.23
N ASP A 24 3.11 -12.95 -7.38
CA ASP A 24 2.16 -13.76 -6.59
C ASP A 24 0.69 -13.38 -6.80
N GLU A 25 0.43 -12.36 -7.62
CA GLU A 25 -0.88 -11.75 -7.85
C GLU A 25 -1.58 -11.32 -6.55
N ARG A 26 -0.81 -10.86 -5.55
CA ARG A 26 -1.27 -10.56 -4.19
C ARG A 26 -0.93 -9.13 -3.74
N PHE A 27 -1.64 -8.65 -2.73
CA PHE A 27 -1.31 -7.40 -2.03
C PHE A 27 -0.39 -7.69 -0.87
N HIS A 28 0.64 -6.89 -0.64
CA HIS A 28 1.54 -7.11 0.50
C HIS A 28 1.30 -6.08 1.59
N VAL A 29 1.15 -6.56 2.82
CA VAL A 29 1.12 -5.72 4.03
C VAL A 29 2.28 -6.08 4.96
N SER A 30 2.76 -5.11 5.74
CA SER A 30 3.82 -5.33 6.72
C SER A 30 3.78 -4.28 7.82
N LEU A 31 4.13 -4.69 9.05
CA LEU A 31 4.29 -3.76 10.18
C LEU A 31 5.54 -2.89 10.04
N THR A 32 6.55 -3.36 9.32
CA THR A 32 7.81 -2.65 9.09
C THR A 32 8.04 -2.40 7.60
N ARG A 33 9.01 -1.55 7.27
CA ARG A 33 9.39 -1.30 5.89
C ARG A 33 10.15 -2.48 5.25
N GLU A 34 10.75 -3.33 6.07
CA GLU A 34 11.70 -4.37 5.66
C GLU A 34 11.16 -5.79 5.83
N GLY A 35 9.99 -5.96 6.48
CA GLY A 35 9.27 -7.23 6.60
C GLY A 35 9.04 -7.70 8.04
N PRO A 36 8.40 -8.87 8.24
CA PRO A 36 7.93 -9.82 7.23
C PRO A 36 6.71 -9.31 6.43
N PHE A 37 6.68 -9.60 5.12
CA PHE A 37 5.56 -9.26 4.25
C PHE A 37 4.49 -10.35 4.32
N ILE A 38 3.24 -9.96 4.52
CA ILE A 38 2.08 -10.85 4.52
C ILE A 38 1.34 -10.65 3.19
N PRO A 39 1.24 -11.71 2.36
CA PRO A 39 0.55 -11.61 1.09
C PRO A 39 -0.95 -11.89 1.24
N LEU A 40 -1.77 -10.92 0.84
CA LEU A 40 -3.23 -10.95 0.88
C LEU A 40 -3.76 -11.24 -0.53
N PHE A 41 -4.70 -12.16 -0.62
CA PHE A 41 -5.31 -12.55 -1.88
C PHE A 41 -6.36 -11.52 -2.35
N ASP A 42 -7.06 -10.94 -1.39
CA ASP A 42 -8.20 -10.06 -1.63
C ASP A 42 -7.96 -8.68 -1.02
N ASP A 43 -8.49 -7.64 -1.67
CA ASP A 43 -8.44 -6.29 -1.13
C ASP A 43 -9.36 -6.11 0.09
N ARG A 44 -10.37 -6.97 0.24
CA ARG A 44 -11.30 -6.99 1.37
C ARG A 44 -10.65 -7.29 2.72
N ASP A 45 -9.50 -7.98 2.72
CA ASP A 45 -8.75 -8.26 3.95
C ASP A 45 -7.90 -7.06 4.38
N ILE A 46 -7.59 -6.13 3.47
CA ILE A 46 -6.66 -5.02 3.73
C ILE A 46 -7.13 -4.13 4.91
N PRO A 47 -8.42 -3.72 5.02
CA PRO A 47 -8.87 -2.88 6.13
C PRO A 47 -8.56 -3.44 7.51
N ASP A 48 -8.72 -4.75 7.72
CA ASP A 48 -8.39 -5.40 9.00
C ASP A 48 -6.90 -5.24 9.34
N TYR A 49 -6.01 -5.44 8.37
CA TYR A 49 -4.57 -5.24 8.58
C TYR A 49 -4.23 -3.76 8.81
N LEU A 50 -4.86 -2.84 8.09
CA LEU A 50 -4.67 -1.41 8.30
C LEU A 50 -5.13 -0.97 9.69
N ALA A 51 -6.25 -1.49 10.18
CA ALA A 51 -6.75 -1.25 11.54
C ALA A 51 -5.77 -1.77 12.61
N ASN A 52 -5.06 -2.86 12.31
CA ASN A 52 -4.00 -3.42 13.17
C ASN A 52 -2.63 -2.72 13.02
N GLY A 53 -2.55 -1.61 12.27
CA GLY A 53 -1.33 -0.83 12.14
C GLY A 53 -0.38 -1.26 11.01
N TYR A 54 -0.76 -2.25 10.20
CA TYR A 54 0.06 -2.70 9.09
C TYR A 54 0.14 -1.64 7.99
N SER A 55 1.32 -1.46 7.43
CA SER A 55 1.50 -0.67 6.23
C SER A 55 1.17 -1.49 4.99
N LEU A 56 0.57 -0.86 3.99
CA LEU A 56 0.21 -1.50 2.72
C LEU A 56 1.18 -1.08 1.61
N ALA A 57 1.61 -2.04 0.80
CA ALA A 57 2.33 -1.77 -0.43
C ALA A 57 1.41 -1.03 -1.43
N MET A 58 1.77 0.21 -1.76
CA MET A 58 1.05 1.03 -2.72
C MET A 58 1.99 1.51 -3.83
N SER A 59 1.45 1.62 -5.03
CA SER A 59 2.18 2.07 -6.22
C SER A 59 1.30 2.94 -7.10
N ASN A 60 1.91 3.63 -8.05
CA ASN A 60 1.19 4.25 -9.14
C ASN A 60 1.56 3.49 -10.41
N GLY A 61 0.57 2.94 -11.13
CA GLY A 61 0.78 2.08 -12.30
C GLY A 61 1.52 2.74 -13.47
N THR A 62 1.77 4.05 -13.40
CA THR A 62 2.52 4.80 -14.41
C THR A 62 4.00 5.02 -14.08
N GLU A 63 4.47 4.68 -12.87
CA GLU A 63 5.82 5.01 -12.44
C GLU A 63 6.73 3.79 -12.34
N LYS A 64 7.94 3.88 -12.94
CA LYS A 64 9.01 2.86 -12.93
C LYS A 64 9.60 2.52 -11.54
N TYR A 65 8.96 2.93 -10.44
CA TYR A 65 9.50 2.76 -9.09
C TYR A 65 8.75 1.66 -8.37
N GLY A 66 9.50 0.87 -7.60
CA GLY A 66 8.95 -0.21 -6.80
C GLY A 66 7.88 0.27 -5.81
N PRO A 67 6.97 -0.63 -5.41
CA PRO A 67 5.91 -0.31 -4.45
C PRO A 67 6.48 0.23 -3.14
N THR A 68 5.76 1.16 -2.52
CA THR A 68 6.13 1.75 -1.23
C THR A 68 5.11 1.34 -0.17
N PHE A 69 5.61 0.93 1.01
CA PHE A 69 4.75 0.67 2.15
C PHE A 69 4.26 1.98 2.77
N ILE A 70 2.95 2.18 2.74
CA ILE A 70 2.27 3.35 3.27
C ILE A 70 1.57 2.97 4.58
N ARG A 71 1.79 3.76 5.62
CA ARG A 71 1.15 3.58 6.92
C ARG A 71 -0.36 3.87 6.83
N PRO A 72 -1.20 3.18 7.62
CA PRO A 72 -2.66 3.38 7.65
C PRO A 72 -3.07 4.86 7.78
N SER A 73 -2.39 5.61 8.65
CA SER A 73 -2.64 7.04 8.90
C SER A 73 -2.41 7.97 7.70
N SER A 74 -1.79 7.45 6.62
CA SER A 74 -1.57 8.17 5.37
C SER A 74 -2.47 7.69 4.23
N ILE A 75 -3.25 6.63 4.43
CA ILE A 75 -4.19 6.05 3.46
C ILE A 75 -5.58 6.62 3.73
N ARG A 76 -6.32 6.92 2.67
CA ARG A 76 -7.70 7.43 2.68
C ARG A 76 -8.65 6.43 2.00
N GLY A 77 -9.92 6.45 2.40
CA GLY A 77 -10.99 5.71 1.73
C GLY A 77 -10.94 4.20 1.97
N TRP A 78 -10.37 3.78 3.09
CA TRP A 78 -10.36 2.40 3.60
C TRP A 78 -11.24 2.21 4.85
N GLU A 79 -11.90 3.28 5.29
CA GLU A 79 -12.88 3.26 6.41
C GLU A 79 -14.06 2.34 6.13
#